data_AF-A0A328NQW8-F1
#
_entry.id   AF-A0A328NQW8-F1
#
_cell.length_a   1.000
_cell.length_b   1.000
_cell.length_c   1.000
_cell.angle_alpha   90.00
_cell.angle_beta   90.00
_cell.angle_gamma   90.00
#
_symmetry.space_group_name_H-M   'P 1'
#
loop_
_entity.id
_entity.type
_entity.pdbx_description
1 polymer ?
#
loop_
_entity_poly.entity_id
_entity_poly.type
_entity_poly.pdbx_seq_one_letter_code
_entity_poly.pdbx_strand_id
1 'polypeptide(L)'
;MSDPHPLIIIGSGPAGYTAAIYAARANLTPLLIEGAQSGGSLMTTAEAENFPGFPDGYVTVQAPSTRTNLPGVFAAGDLVDHTYRQAITAAGTGCAAALDAERHLATLS
;
A
#
# COMPACT_ATOMS: atom_id res chain seq x y z
N MET A 1 -7.85 -22.46 -16.05
CA MET A 1 -8.72 -22.30 -14.86
C MET A 1 -7.91 -21.48 -13.89
N SER A 2 -8.27 -20.21 -13.71
CA SER A 2 -7.44 -19.15 -13.13
C SER A 2 -7.03 -19.46 -11.70
N ASP A 3 -5.71 -19.48 -11.42
CA ASP A 3 -5.20 -19.44 -10.06
C ASP A 3 -5.76 -18.18 -9.36
N PRO A 4 -6.37 -18.30 -8.17
CA PRO A 4 -6.90 -17.15 -7.47
C PRO A 4 -5.72 -16.33 -6.96
N HIS A 5 -5.45 -15.17 -7.57
CA HIS A 5 -4.51 -14.19 -7.03
C HIS A 5 -5.05 -13.70 -5.68
N PRO A 6 -4.52 -14.14 -4.52
CA PRO A 6 -5.15 -13.84 -3.25
C PRO A 6 -4.84 -12.40 -2.79
N LEU A 7 -3.93 -11.69 -3.48
CA LEU A 7 -3.55 -10.32 -3.15
C LEU A 7 -3.20 -9.53 -4.41
N ILE A 8 -3.86 -8.39 -4.59
CA ILE A 8 -3.52 -7.40 -5.62
C ILE A 8 -2.94 -6.18 -4.91
N ILE A 9 -1.81 -5.68 -5.41
CA ILE A 9 -1.12 -4.49 -4.90
C ILE A 9 -1.10 -3.47 -6.01
N ILE A 10 -1.64 -2.28 -5.75
CA ILE A 10 -1.66 -1.17 -6.71
C ILE A 10 -0.78 -0.06 -6.15
N GLY A 11 0.31 0.24 -6.85
CA GLY A 11 1.21 1.33 -6.49
C GLY A 11 2.65 1.04 -6.87
N SER A 12 3.29 1.97 -7.57
CA SER A 12 4.70 1.87 -7.98
C SER A 12 5.68 2.48 -6.98
N GLY A 13 5.21 3.02 -5.84
CA GLY A 13 6.06 3.67 -4.84
C GLY A 13 6.70 2.73 -3.82
N PRO A 14 7.49 3.27 -2.87
CA PRO A 14 8.13 2.51 -1.79
C PRO A 14 7.14 1.64 -1.00
N ALA A 15 5.92 2.13 -0.74
CA ALA A 15 4.88 1.37 -0.06
C ALA A 15 4.48 0.12 -0.85
N GLY A 16 4.23 0.25 -2.17
CA GLY A 16 3.79 -0.84 -3.04
C GLY A 16 4.86 -1.92 -3.20
N TYR A 17 6.10 -1.54 -3.48
CA TYR A 17 7.22 -2.49 -3.56
C TYR A 17 7.49 -3.18 -2.23
N THR A 18 7.44 -2.43 -1.11
CA THR A 18 7.63 -3.03 0.20
C THR A 18 6.51 -4.02 0.52
N ALA A 19 5.26 -3.66 0.23
CA ALA A 19 4.13 -4.57 0.40
C ALA A 19 4.30 -5.85 -0.43
N ALA A 20 4.76 -5.75 -1.68
CA ALA A 20 4.98 -6.90 -2.55
C ALA A 20 6.09 -7.82 -2.02
N ILE A 21 7.22 -7.26 -1.58
CA ILE A 21 8.33 -8.04 -1.01
C ILE A 21 7.88 -8.78 0.26
N TYR A 22 7.15 -8.11 1.15
CA TYR A 22 6.70 -8.72 2.40
C TYR A 22 5.59 -9.74 2.19
N ALA A 23 4.67 -9.50 1.26
CA ALA A 23 3.67 -10.49 0.87
C ALA A 23 4.32 -11.74 0.26
N ALA A 24 5.29 -11.57 -0.64
CA ALA A 24 6.05 -12.69 -1.20
C ALA A 24 6.83 -13.45 -0.11
N ARG A 25 7.40 -12.74 0.87
CA ARG A 25 8.05 -13.34 2.04
C ARG A 25 7.07 -14.17 2.89
N ALA A 26 5.82 -13.75 2.97
CA ALA A 26 4.72 -14.49 3.60
C ALA A 26 4.19 -15.64 2.72
N ASN A 27 4.91 -16.01 1.66
CA ASN A 27 4.54 -17.09 0.73
C ASN A 27 3.21 -16.84 0.00
N LEU A 28 2.81 -15.57 -0.15
CA LEU A 28 1.71 -15.15 -1.01
C LEU A 28 2.23 -14.92 -2.45
N THR A 29 1.32 -14.97 -3.41
CA THR A 29 1.59 -14.70 -4.84
C THR A 29 0.95 -13.37 -5.28
N PRO A 30 1.45 -12.21 -4.80
CA PRO A 30 0.82 -10.93 -5.08
C PRO A 30 0.96 -10.53 -6.56
N LEU A 31 -0.10 -9.96 -7.13
CA LEU A 31 -0.04 -9.23 -8.39
C LEU A 31 0.25 -7.75 -8.11
N LEU A 32 1.43 -7.28 -8.49
CA LEU A 32 1.80 -5.87 -8.40
C LEU A 32 1.44 -5.14 -9.70
N ILE A 33 0.65 -4.08 -9.58
CA ILE A 33 0.25 -3.19 -10.67
C ILE A 33 0.89 -1.82 -10.43
N GLU A 34 1.70 -1.39 -11.39
CA GLU A 34 2.49 -0.17 -11.34
C GLU A 34 1.87 0.93 -12.20
N GLY A 35 2.15 2.19 -11.84
CA GLY A 35 1.88 3.34 -12.70
C GLY A 35 2.94 3.51 -13.80
N ALA A 36 2.81 4.57 -14.60
CA ALA A 36 3.74 4.87 -15.70
C ALA A 36 5.19 5.09 -15.26
N GLN A 37 5.41 5.44 -13.98
CA GLN A 37 6.72 5.70 -13.40
C GLN A 37 7.03 4.69 -12.28
N SER A 38 8.09 3.90 -12.47
CA SER A 38 8.65 3.02 -11.46
C SER A 38 9.20 3.84 -10.28
N GLY A 39 8.87 3.42 -9.06
CA GLY A 39 9.18 4.12 -7.81
C GLY A 39 8.23 5.27 -7.44
N GLY A 40 7.24 5.60 -8.28
CA GLY A 40 6.23 6.62 -8.00
C GLY A 40 6.80 8.05 -7.95
N SER A 41 6.01 9.01 -7.45
CA SER A 41 6.41 10.43 -7.40
C SER A 41 7.64 10.68 -6.53
N LEU A 42 7.82 9.87 -5.47
CA LEU A 42 8.91 10.01 -4.50
C LEU A 42 10.31 9.74 -5.08
N MET A 43 10.42 9.17 -6.29
CA MET A 43 11.73 9.05 -6.98
C MET A 43 12.16 10.34 -7.67
N THR A 44 11.20 11.21 -7.99
CA THR A 44 11.44 12.44 -8.77
C THR A 44 11.35 13.70 -7.91
N THR A 45 10.60 13.66 -6.80
CA THR A 45 10.36 14.80 -5.92
C THR A 45 10.49 14.41 -4.45
N ALA A 46 11.03 15.31 -3.61
CA ALA A 46 11.13 15.10 -2.17
C ALA A 46 9.79 15.32 -1.44
N GLU A 47 8.86 16.01 -2.09
CA GLU A 47 7.50 16.22 -1.60
C GLU A 47 6.51 15.65 -2.61
N ALA A 48 5.55 14.87 -2.12
CA ALA A 48 4.37 14.45 -2.86
C ALA A 48 3.24 15.41 -2.51
N GLU A 49 2.92 16.31 -3.42
CA GLU A 49 1.73 17.17 -3.30
C GLU A 49 0.52 16.40 -3.81
N ASN A 50 -0.49 16.22 -2.95
CA ASN A 50 -1.80 15.82 -3.44
C ASN A 50 -2.38 16.97 -4.28
N PHE A 51 -3.11 16.63 -5.36
CA PHE A 51 -3.70 17.62 -6.26
C PHE A 51 -4.37 18.76 -5.46
N PRO A 52 -4.03 20.04 -5.74
CA PRO A 52 -4.60 21.16 -5.01
C PRO A 52 -6.13 21.16 -5.20
N GLY A 53 -6.87 20.90 -4.11
CA GLY A 53 -8.34 20.83 -4.12
C GLY A 53 -8.98 19.79 -3.20
N PHE A 54 -8.22 18.85 -2.61
CA PHE A 54 -8.77 17.83 -1.70
C PHE A 54 -8.04 17.79 -0.35
N PRO A 55 -8.33 18.72 0.58
CA PRO A 55 -7.81 18.68 1.95
C PRO A 55 -8.20 17.38 2.69
N ASP A 56 -9.38 16.84 2.37
CA ASP A 56 -9.94 15.61 2.95
C ASP A 56 -9.69 14.35 2.08
N GLY A 57 -8.84 14.43 1.05
CA GLY A 57 -8.68 13.39 0.03
C GLY A 57 -7.88 12.15 0.46
N TYR A 58 -7.41 12.09 1.70
CA TYR A 58 -6.63 10.96 2.20
C TYR A 58 -7.53 9.79 2.60
N VAL A 59 -7.07 8.58 2.32
CA VAL A 59 -7.78 7.38 2.78
C VAL A 59 -7.62 7.26 4.29
N THR A 60 -8.74 7.09 4.98
CA THR A 60 -8.72 6.84 6.43
C THR A 60 -8.43 5.37 6.69
N VAL A 61 -7.52 5.10 7.61
CA VAL A 61 -7.20 3.76 8.09
C VAL A 61 -7.35 3.65 9.60
N GLN A 62 -7.54 2.44 10.09
CA GLN A 62 -7.58 2.13 11.52
C GLN A 62 -6.18 2.14 12.15
N ALA A 63 -5.51 3.30 12.12
CA ALA A 63 -4.15 3.46 12.64
C ALA A 63 -4.03 2.87 14.07
N PRO A 64 -3.00 2.05 14.36
CA PRO A 64 -1.79 1.81 13.56
C PRO A 64 -1.89 0.73 12.47
N SER A 65 -3.07 0.12 12.26
CA SER A 65 -3.32 -0.78 11.12
C SER A 65 -3.55 0.00 9.84
N THR A 66 -3.46 -0.70 8.71
CA THR A 66 -3.69 -0.18 7.35
C THR A 66 -5.09 -0.48 6.82
N ARG A 67 -5.96 -1.09 7.64
CA ARG A 67 -7.34 -1.43 7.28
C ARG A 67 -8.16 -0.19 6.98
N THR A 68 -8.83 -0.19 5.83
CA THR A 68 -9.81 0.81 5.46
C THR A 68 -11.21 0.45 6.00
N ASN A 69 -12.22 1.22 5.62
CA ASN A 69 -13.63 0.90 5.90
C ASN A 69 -14.16 -0.29 5.07
N LEU A 70 -13.43 -0.76 4.06
CA LEU A 70 -13.80 -1.89 3.23
C LEU A 70 -12.99 -3.14 3.64
N PRO A 71 -13.65 -4.24 4.06
CA PRO A 71 -12.96 -5.48 4.38
C PRO A 71 -12.11 -5.99 3.21
N GLY A 72 -10.88 -6.40 3.49
CA GLY A 72 -9.92 -6.85 2.48
C GLY A 72 -9.23 -5.72 1.69
N VAL A 73 -9.55 -4.45 1.97
CA VAL A 73 -8.90 -3.30 1.34
C VAL A 73 -8.02 -2.58 2.37
N PHE A 74 -6.75 -2.42 2.02
CA PHE A 74 -5.72 -1.81 2.86
C PHE A 74 -5.11 -0.61 2.14
N ALA A 75 -4.69 0.41 2.88
CA ALA A 75 -4.05 1.61 2.34
C ALA A 75 -2.78 1.95 3.12
N ALA A 76 -1.75 2.38 2.40
CA ALA A 76 -0.42 2.65 2.93
C ALA A 76 0.28 3.75 2.12
N GLY A 77 1.37 4.28 2.67
CA GLY A 77 2.14 5.36 2.08
C GLY A 77 1.41 6.70 2.09
N ASP A 78 1.81 7.57 1.17
CA ASP A 78 1.32 8.95 1.07
C ASP A 78 -0.20 9.03 0.86
N LEU A 79 -0.86 7.94 0.43
CA LEU A 79 -2.31 7.86 0.33
C LEU A 79 -3.02 8.05 1.69
N VAL A 80 -2.33 7.73 2.79
CA VAL A 80 -2.87 7.82 4.17
C VAL A 80 -2.05 8.76 5.06
N ASP A 81 -0.82 9.08 4.67
CA ASP A 81 0.10 9.93 5.42
C ASP A 81 0.07 11.38 4.88
N HIS A 82 -0.61 12.27 5.58
CA HIS A 82 -0.65 13.70 5.27
C HIS A 82 0.44 14.51 5.98
N THR A 83 1.23 13.87 6.86
CA THR A 83 2.22 14.55 7.70
C THR A 83 3.63 14.38 7.17
N TYR A 84 4.11 13.15 7.01
CA TYR A 84 5.52 12.90 6.70
C TYR A 84 5.76 12.77 5.20
N ARG A 85 5.02 11.91 4.49
CA ARG A 85 5.13 11.71 3.03
C ARG A 85 6.56 11.44 2.58
N GLN A 86 7.26 10.56 3.29
CA GLN A 86 8.65 10.21 3.02
C GLN A 86 8.75 8.75 2.57
N ALA A 87 9.74 8.46 1.73
CA ALA A 87 9.95 7.10 1.22
C ALA A 87 10.05 6.05 2.35
N ILE A 88 10.68 6.39 3.48
CA ILE A 88 10.82 5.48 4.61
C ILE A 88 9.51 5.27 5.39
N THR A 89 8.70 6.31 5.58
CA THR A 89 7.38 6.17 6.24
C THR A 89 6.42 5.39 5.33
N ALA A 90 6.50 5.62 4.02
CA ALA A 90 5.75 4.87 3.03
C ALA A 90 6.15 3.40 2.98
N ALA A 91 7.45 3.08 2.98
CA ALA A 91 7.92 1.69 3.06
C ALA A 91 7.45 1.00 4.36
N GLY A 92 7.54 1.68 5.50
CA GLY A 92 7.09 1.15 6.79
C GLY A 92 5.61 0.78 6.80
N THR A 93 4.75 1.66 6.29
CA THR A 93 3.30 1.37 6.18
C THR A 93 3.00 0.33 5.10
N GLY A 94 3.81 0.23 4.03
CA GLY A 94 3.71 -0.85 3.04
C GLY A 94 3.96 -2.24 3.65
N CYS A 95 4.95 -2.35 4.54
CA CYS A 95 5.18 -3.57 5.32
C CYS A 95 3.97 -3.92 6.21
N ALA A 96 3.42 -2.92 6.91
CA ALA A 96 2.23 -3.12 7.73
C ALA A 96 1.02 -3.60 6.89
N ALA A 97 0.84 -3.06 5.68
CA ALA A 97 -0.22 -3.49 4.77
C ALA A 97 -0.10 -4.94 4.32
N ALA A 98 1.13 -5.41 4.02
CA ALA A 98 1.35 -6.81 3.69
C ALA A 98 0.98 -7.76 4.84
N LEU A 99 1.34 -7.41 6.08
CA LEU A 99 1.01 -8.20 7.27
C LEU A 99 -0.50 -8.19 7.57
N ASP A 100 -1.16 -7.04 7.40
CA ASP A 100 -2.60 -6.94 7.58
C ASP A 100 -3.37 -7.74 6.52
N ALA A 101 -2.89 -7.74 5.27
CA ALA A 101 -3.43 -8.55 4.19
C ALA A 101 -3.23 -10.05 4.44
N GLU A 102 -2.02 -10.47 4.81
CA GLU A 102 -1.71 -11.86 5.18
C GLU A 102 -2.66 -12.36 6.28
N ARG A 103 -2.80 -11.58 7.36
CA ARG A 103 -3.70 -11.93 8.47
C ARG A 103 -5.15 -12.01 8.03
N HIS A 104 -5.59 -11.11 7.16
CA HIS A 104 -6.95 -11.14 6.64
C HIS A 104 -7.20 -12.39 5.79
N LEU A 105 -6.28 -12.73 4.90
CA LEU A 105 -6.38 -13.95 4.08
C LEU A 105 -6.42 -15.22 4.94
N ALA A 106 -5.64 -15.26 6.03
CA ALA A 106 -5.69 -16.36 6.99
C ALA A 106 -7.04 -16.51 7.73
N THR A 107 -7.91 -15.49 7.71
CA THR A 107 -9.29 -15.60 8.22
C THR A 107 -10.28 -16.14 7.19
N LEU A 108 -9.89 -16.19 5.91
CA LEU A 108 -10.72 -16.65 4.79
C LEU A 108 -10.40 -18.10 4.36
N SER A 109 -9.29 -18.66 4.87
CA SER A 109 -8.82 -20.02 4.61
C SER A 109 -9.50 -21.08 5.47
#